data_AF-A0A960H710-F1
#
_entry.id   AF-A0A960H710-F1
#
_cell.length_a   1.000
_cell.length_b   1.000
_cell.length_c   1.000
_cell.angle_alpha   90.00
_cell.angle_beta   90.00
_cell.angle_gamma   90.00
#
_symmetry.space_group_name_H-M   'P 1'
#
loop_
_entity.id
_entity.type
_entity.pdbx_description
1 polymer ?
#
loop_
_entity_poly.entity_id
_entity_poly.type
_entity_poly.pdbx_seq_one_letter_code
_entity_poly.pdbx_strand_id
1 'polypeptide(L)' 'YLYHVVDNEWSMKEYGHQCVVWQTAINPVVALELLANGTWSGVGVLGPECFDSVPFLELLTAYGSPWGQMELKP' A
#
# COMPACT_ATOMS: atom_id res chain seq x y z
N TYR A 1 0.97 4.05 -16.38
CA TYR A 1 -0.17 3.75 -15.49
C TYR A 1 0.33 2.90 -14.34
N LEU A 2 0.18 3.38 -13.10
CA LEU A 2 0.46 2.61 -11.89
C LEU A 2 -0.85 2.05 -11.35
N TYR A 3 -0.85 0.79 -10.92
CA TYR A 3 -2.06 0.12 -10.48
C TYR A 3 -1.81 -0.88 -9.35
N HIS A 4 -2.87 -1.13 -8.62
CA HIS A 4 -2.96 -2.11 -7.56
C HIS A 4 -4.34 -2.78 -7.67
N VAL A 5 -4.36 -4.11 -7.75
CA VAL A 5 -5.58 -4.88 -8.04
C VAL A 5 -5.87 -5.81 -6.87
N VAL A 6 -7.13 -5.83 -6.44
CA VAL A 6 -7.61 -6.71 -5.38
C VAL A 6 -8.91 -7.34 -5.83
N ASP A 7 -9.00 -8.66 -5.69
CA ASP A 7 -10.22 -9.41 -5.96
C ASP A 7 -11.19 -9.32 -4.77
N ASN A 8 -12.47 -9.05 -5.07
CA ASN A 8 -13.49 -8.85 -4.04
C ASN A 8 -13.94 -10.18 -3.41
N GLU A 9 -13.97 -11.28 -4.17
CA GLU A 9 -14.33 -12.59 -3.61
C GLU A 9 -13.26 -13.03 -2.60
N TRP A 10 -11.99 -12.84 -2.94
CA TRP A 10 -10.86 -13.06 -2.03
C TRP A 10 -10.95 -12.19 -0.79
N SER A 11 -11.14 -10.87 -0.92
CA SER A 11 -11.15 -9.98 0.26
C SER A 11 -12.35 -10.25 1.19
N MET A 12 -13.50 -10.59 0.61
CA MET A 12 -14.68 -11.01 1.37
C MET A 12 -14.47 -12.35 2.08
N LYS A 13 -13.77 -13.31 1.45
CA LYS A 13 -13.47 -14.61 2.05
C LYS A 13 -12.45 -14.51 3.18
N GLU A 14 -11.34 -13.81 2.98
CA GLU A 14 -10.23 -13.76 3.94
C GLU A 14 -10.47 -12.75 5.07
N TYR A 15 -11.10 -11.61 4.76
CA TYR A 15 -11.26 -10.50 5.71
C TYR A 15 -12.72 -10.10 5.99
N GLY A 16 -13.70 -10.65 5.27
CA GLY A 16 -15.11 -10.27 5.46
C GLY A 16 -15.43 -8.85 5.01
N HIS A 17 -14.57 -8.23 4.20
CA HIS A 17 -14.67 -6.84 3.78
C HIS A 17 -14.52 -6.68 2.27
N GLN A 18 -15.23 -5.69 1.72
CA GLN A 18 -15.18 -5.39 0.29
C GLN A 18 -13.76 -4.95 -0.12
N CYS A 19 -13.37 -5.25 -1.36
CA CYS A 19 -12.04 -4.95 -1.86
C CYS A 19 -11.65 -3.46 -1.69
N VAL A 20 -12.59 -2.53 -1.89
CA VAL A 20 -12.34 -1.08 -1.72
C VAL A 20 -12.02 -0.72 -0.27
N VAL A 21 -12.70 -1.33 0.70
CA VAL A 21 -12.43 -1.12 2.13
C VAL A 21 -11.06 -1.67 2.47
N TRP A 22 -10.76 -2.88 2.00
CA TRP A 22 -9.46 -3.53 2.21
C TRP A 22 -8.31 -2.71 1.60
N GLN A 23 -8.47 -2.23 0.36
CA GLN A 23 -7.50 -1.37 -0.33
C GLN A 23 -7.26 -0.05 0.40
N THR A 24 -8.30 0.51 1.03
CA THR A 24 -8.17 1.74 1.82
C THR A 24 -7.41 1.47 3.13
N ALA A 25 -7.58 0.29 3.73
CA ALA A 25 -6.98 -0.05 5.01
C ALA A 25 -5.51 -0.47 4.92
N ILE A 26 -5.09 -1.13 3.84
CA ILE A 26 -3.72 -1.68 3.75
C ILE A 26 -2.65 -0.59 3.68
N ASN A 27 -2.91 0.51 2.96
CA ASN A 27 -1.96 1.61 2.80
C ASN A 27 -1.54 2.26 4.14
N PRO A 28 -2.48 2.69 5.03
CA PRO A 28 -2.11 3.24 6.32
C PRO A 28 -1.46 2.19 7.25
N VAL A 29 -1.79 0.90 7.13
CA VAL A 29 -1.10 -0.16 7.90
C VAL A 29 0.38 -0.23 7.53
N VAL A 30 0.70 -0.26 6.23
CA VAL A 30 2.10 -0.26 5.75
C VAL A 30 2.83 1.01 6.19
N ALA A 31 2.20 2.17 6.06
CA ALA A 31 2.81 3.44 6.49
C ALA A 31 3.09 3.46 8.00
N LEU A 32 2.14 2.99 8.82
CA LEU A 32 2.32 2.90 10.27
C LEU A 32 3.43 1.94 10.67
N GLU A 33 3.60 0.83 9.96
CA GLU A 33 4.72 -0.09 10.20
C GLU A 33 6.07 0.55 9.89
N LEU A 34 6.20 1.26 8.77
CA LEU A 34 7.42 1.98 8.41
C LEU A 34 7.76 3.09 9.41
N LEU A 35 6.75 3.76 9.96
CA LEU A 35 6.95 4.72 11.05
C LEU A 35 7.38 4.02 12.34
N ALA A 36 6.71 2.90 12.69
CA ALA A 36 6.98 2.17 13.93
C ALA A 36 8.37 1.53 13.96
N ASN A 37 8.87 1.04 12.81
CA ASN A 37 10.21 0.47 12.69
C ASN A 37 11.31 1.51 12.41
N GLY A 38 10.95 2.78 12.24
CA GLY A 38 11.87 3.91 12.05
C GLY A 38 12.40 4.08 10.62
N THR A 39 12.01 3.23 9.66
CA THR A 39 12.37 3.36 8.24
C THR A 39 11.87 4.70 7.69
N TRP A 40 10.62 5.03 7.99
CA TRP A 40 10.08 6.37 7.79
C TRP A 40 10.21 7.15 9.09
N SER A 41 10.90 8.28 9.03
CA SER A 41 11.08 9.17 10.19
C SER A 41 11.25 10.61 9.72
N GLY A 42 10.86 11.56 10.57
CA GLY A 42 10.90 12.99 10.25
C GLY A 42 10.21 13.83 11.32
N VAL A 43 10.35 15.16 11.22
CA VAL A 43 9.75 16.11 12.16
C VAL A 43 8.76 16.99 11.42
N GLY A 44 7.57 17.17 12.00
CA GLY A 44 6.50 17.99 11.43
C GLY A 44 5.34 17.14 10.89
N VAL A 45 4.52 17.75 10.03
CA VAL A 45 3.40 17.09 9.35
C VAL A 45 3.86 16.72 7.94
N LEU A 46 4.22 15.47 7.74
CA LEU A 46 4.76 14.95 6.49
C LEU A 46 3.76 14.00 5.85
N GLY A 47 3.46 14.23 4.58
CA GLY A 47 2.70 13.28 3.77
C GLY A 47 3.57 12.09 3.35
N PRO A 48 2.98 10.96 2.90
CA PRO A 48 3.71 9.80 2.40
C PRO A 48 4.71 10.13 1.28
N GLU A 49 4.42 11.15 0.47
CA GLU A 49 5.28 11.65 -0.61
C GLU A 49 6.61 12.25 -0.14
N CYS A 50 6.75 12.52 1.16
CA CYS A 50 8.00 13.00 1.75
C CYS A 50 9.00 11.88 2.06
N PHE A 51 8.62 10.62 1.90
CA PHE A 51 9.44 9.46 2.28
C PHE A 51 9.81 8.60 1.07
N ASP A 52 10.83 7.75 1.25
CA ASP A 52 11.19 6.78 0.22
C ASP A 52 10.03 5.79 -0.02
N SER A 53 9.60 5.72 -1.27
CA SER A 53 8.52 4.85 -1.72
C SER A 53 8.91 3.38 -1.80
N VAL A 54 10.21 3.04 -1.93
CA VAL A 54 10.64 1.66 -2.15
C VAL A 54 10.28 0.74 -0.98
N PRO A 55 10.59 1.07 0.29
CA PRO A 55 10.20 0.23 1.43
C PRO A 55 8.70 0.02 1.56
N PHE A 56 7.90 1.02 1.17
CA PHE A 56 6.44 0.92 1.15
C PHE A 56 5.95 -0.08 0.12
N LEU A 57 6.47 0.01 -1.11
CA LEU A 57 6.11 -0.89 -2.20
C LEU A 57 6.55 -2.35 -1.96
N GLU A 58 7.68 -2.54 -1.27
CA GLU A 58 8.17 -3.85 -0.83
C GLU A 58 7.25 -4.46 0.23
N LEU A 59 6.92 -3.71 1.29
CA LEU A 59 6.00 -4.20 2.33
C LEU A 59 4.60 -4.46 1.77
N LEU A 60 4.09 -3.58 0.91
CA LEU A 60 2.79 -3.76 0.26
C LEU A 60 2.75 -5.09 -0.52
N THR A 61 3.83 -5.42 -1.22
CA THR A 61 3.98 -6.72 -1.91
C THR A 61 4.04 -7.88 -0.89
N ALA A 62 4.78 -7.72 0.20
CA ALA A 62 4.89 -8.73 1.27
C ALA A 62 3.55 -9.02 1.96
N TYR A 63 2.67 -8.01 2.06
CA TYR A 63 1.30 -8.16 2.56
C TYR A 63 0.32 -8.81 1.57
N GLY A 64 0.81 -9.30 0.43
CA GLY A 64 -0.03 -9.93 -0.59
C GLY A 64 -0.78 -8.93 -1.46
N SER A 65 -0.30 -7.68 -1.53
CA SER A 65 -0.94 -6.56 -2.21
C SER A 65 -0.07 -6.05 -3.37
N PRO A 66 0.31 -6.90 -4.35
CA PRO A 66 1.30 -6.54 -5.36
C PRO A 66 0.82 -5.37 -6.25
N TRP A 67 1.75 -4.47 -6.57
CA TRP A 67 1.53 -3.33 -7.46
C TRP A 67 2.12 -3.60 -8.85
N GLY A 68 1.69 -2.82 -9.85
CA GLY A 68 2.17 -2.92 -11.21
C GLY A 68 2.30 -1.58 -11.92
N GLN A 69 3.13 -1.56 -12.94
CA GLN A 69 3.32 -0.43 -13.84
C GLN A 69 3.09 -0.89 -15.29
N MET A 70 2.35 -0.10 -16.06
CA MET A 70 2.15 -0.28 -17.49
C MET A 70 2.48 1.02 -18.23
N GLU A 71 3.43 0.96 -19.16
CA GLU A 71 3.72 2.05 -20.07
C GLU A 71 2.63 2.10 -21.16
N LEU A 72 2.03 3.27 -21.35
CA LEU A 72 0.98 3.48 -22.35
C LEU A 72 1.59 4.16 -23.58
N LYS A 73 1.16 3.74 -24.77
CA LYS A 73 1.53 4.44 -25.99
C LYS A 73 0.91 5.86 -25.97
N PRO A 74 1.59 6.87 -26.53
CA PRO A 74 1.10 8.24 -26.58
C PRO A 74 -0.28 8.38 -27.23
#